data_AF-A0AAQ1MES0-F1
#
_entry.id   AF-A0AAQ1MES0-F1
#
_cell.length_a   1.000
_cell.length_b   1.000
_cell.length_c   1.000
_cell.angle_alpha   90.00
_cell.angle_beta   90.00
_cell.angle_gamma   90.00
#
_symmetry.space_group_name_H-M   'P 1'
#
loop_
_entity.id
_entity.type
_entity.pdbx_description
1 polymer ?
#
loop_
_entity_poly.entity_id
_entity_poly.type
_entity_poly.pdbx_seq_one_letter_code
_entity_poly.pdbx_strand_id
1 'polypeptide(L)'
;MRWLEKARAEIPIADAENTEIRYAGQCAQGDDALLWFISGNEHQAHSYLPMECTVVGEGEYVFVRSYRPLPRSGRDIVALQWKRGLALLINDPRCTTVRLSGGEGTRLFSIGQEGYPYILYSETLPSRYQFFDAEGNELL
;
A
#
# COMPACT_ATOMS: atom_id res chain seq x y z
N MET A 1 -22.06 5.26 4.64
CA MET A 1 -21.76 4.12 3.73
C MET A 1 -20.51 3.45 4.27
N ARG A 2 -20.50 2.13 4.51
CA ARG A 2 -19.38 1.45 5.16
C ARG A 2 -18.23 1.35 4.14
N TRP A 3 -17.04 1.86 4.46
CA TRP A 3 -15.88 1.95 3.53
C TRP A 3 -15.56 0.64 2.81
N LEU A 4 -15.84 -0.51 3.43
CA LEU A 4 -15.65 -1.84 2.85
C LEU A 4 -16.58 -2.12 1.64
N GLU A 5 -17.81 -1.61 1.66
CA GLU A 5 -18.76 -1.77 0.54
C GLU A 5 -18.27 -1.00 -0.69
N LYS A 6 -17.67 0.18 -0.47
CA LYS A 6 -17.01 0.94 -1.54
C LYS A 6 -15.80 0.22 -2.09
N ALA A 7 -14.98 -0.38 -1.24
CA ALA A 7 -13.80 -1.13 -1.70
C ALA A 7 -14.22 -2.27 -2.64
N ARG A 8 -15.26 -3.02 -2.29
CA ARG A 8 -15.83 -4.08 -3.14
C ARG A 8 -16.28 -3.60 -4.52
N ALA A 9 -16.87 -2.41 -4.60
CA ALA A 9 -17.33 -1.86 -5.87
C ALA A 9 -16.19 -1.37 -6.79
N GLU A 10 -15.05 -0.99 -6.21
CA GLU A 10 -13.93 -0.37 -6.94
C GLU A 10 -12.89 -1.37 -7.43
N ILE A 11 -12.74 -2.55 -6.80
CA ILE A 11 -11.81 -3.57 -7.29
C ILE A 11 -12.45 -4.25 -8.52
N PRO A 12 -11.77 -4.27 -9.69
CA PRO A 12 -12.26 -4.97 -10.87
C PRO A 12 -12.07 -6.48 -10.69
N ILE A 13 -13.06 -7.16 -10.09
CA ILE A 13 -13.03 -8.60 -9.85
C ILE A 13 -14.03 -9.27 -10.81
N ALA A 14 -13.56 -10.23 -11.60
CA ALA A 14 -14.41 -11.02 -12.50
C ALA A 14 -15.46 -11.88 -11.76
N ASP A 15 -15.26 -12.10 -10.46
CA ASP A 15 -16.12 -12.84 -9.51
C ASP A 15 -16.18 -12.09 -8.15
N ALA A 16 -16.61 -10.82 -8.17
CA ALA A 16 -16.64 -9.94 -6.99
C ALA A 16 -17.39 -10.51 -5.76
N GLU A 17 -18.25 -11.50 -5.96
CA GLU A 17 -18.99 -12.19 -4.90
C GLU A 17 -18.16 -13.22 -4.12
N ASN A 18 -17.13 -13.83 -4.72
CA ASN A 18 -16.35 -14.93 -4.11
C ASN A 18 -14.92 -14.57 -3.74
N THR A 19 -14.35 -13.49 -4.27
CA THR A 19 -12.98 -13.09 -3.91
C THR A 19 -12.97 -12.32 -2.59
N GLU A 20 -12.15 -12.79 -1.65
CA GLU A 20 -11.93 -12.12 -0.37
C GLU A 20 -11.29 -10.74 -0.60
N ILE A 21 -11.79 -9.72 0.10
CA ILE A 21 -11.20 -8.39 0.15
C ILE A 21 -10.90 -8.11 1.62
N ARG A 22 -9.61 -7.94 1.92
CA ARG A 22 -9.12 -7.66 3.27
C ARG A 22 -8.53 -6.26 3.37
N TYR A 23 -8.77 -5.62 4.50
CA TYR A 23 -8.07 -4.39 4.87
C TYR A 23 -6.62 -4.72 5.24
N ALA A 24 -5.66 -4.00 4.67
CA ALA A 24 -4.23 -4.24 4.82
C ALA A 24 -3.53 -3.23 5.74
N GLY A 25 -4.13 -2.07 5.96
CA GLY A 25 -3.55 -1.00 6.76
C GLY A 25 -3.81 0.37 6.16
N GLN A 26 -3.25 1.40 6.79
CA GLN A 26 -3.44 2.78 6.37
C GLN A 26 -2.23 3.65 6.67
N CYS A 27 -2.16 4.78 5.98
CA CYS A 27 -1.41 5.95 6.42
C CYS A 27 -2.32 7.18 6.46
N ALA A 28 -2.02 8.15 7.32
CA ALA A 28 -2.82 9.35 7.51
C ALA A 28 -1.96 10.62 7.36
N GLN A 29 -2.58 11.69 6.87
CA GLN A 29 -2.01 13.02 6.67
C GLN A 29 -3.07 14.08 7.00
N GLY A 30 -3.00 14.65 8.20
CA GLY A 30 -4.07 15.51 8.71
C GLY A 30 -5.39 14.75 8.80
N ASP A 31 -6.45 15.33 8.22
CA ASP A 31 -7.79 14.72 8.20
C ASP A 31 -7.98 13.71 7.05
N ASP A 32 -6.96 13.47 6.24
CA ASP A 32 -7.02 12.51 5.15
C ASP A 32 -6.33 11.19 5.53
N ALA A 33 -6.93 10.07 5.12
CA ALA A 33 -6.38 8.73 5.28
C ALA A 33 -6.34 8.00 3.93
N LEU A 34 -5.26 7.25 3.71
CA LEU A 34 -5.14 6.31 2.60
C LEU A 34 -5.26 4.91 3.17
N LEU A 35 -6.39 4.27 2.91
CA LEU A 35 -6.68 2.89 3.28
C LEU A 35 -6.22 1.96 2.16
N TRP A 36 -5.58 0.86 2.51
CA TRP A 36 -5.18 -0.17 1.55
C TRP A 36 -6.02 -1.42 1.71
N PHE A 37 -6.46 -1.95 0.57
CA PHE A 37 -7.16 -3.23 0.49
C PHE A 37 -6.41 -4.18 -0.43
N ILE A 38 -6.40 -5.45 -0.06
CA ILE A 38 -5.85 -6.54 -0.85
C ILE A 38 -6.98 -7.48 -1.21
N SER A 39 -7.01 -7.90 -2.47
CA SER A 39 -7.89 -8.94 -2.97
C SER A 39 -7.08 -10.00 -3.70
N GLY A 40 -7.58 -11.23 -3.76
CA GLY A 40 -6.86 -12.40 -4.29
C GLY A 40 -6.46 -13.37 -3.17
N ASN A 41 -5.92 -14.53 -3.57
CA ASN A 41 -5.52 -15.61 -2.67
C ASN A 41 -4.26 -16.30 -3.21
N GLU A 42 -3.82 -17.39 -2.59
CA GLU A 42 -2.62 -18.12 -3.02
C GLU A 42 -2.67 -18.68 -4.45
N HIS A 43 -3.86 -18.77 -5.06
CA HIS A 43 -4.08 -19.26 -6.41
C HIS A 43 -4.31 -18.13 -7.44
N GLN A 44 -4.53 -16.90 -7.01
CA GLN A 44 -4.88 -15.75 -7.86
C GLN A 44 -3.92 -14.58 -7.63
N ALA A 45 -3.59 -13.82 -8.70
CA ALA A 45 -2.76 -12.63 -8.53
C ALA A 45 -3.44 -11.63 -7.58
N HIS A 46 -2.67 -11.08 -6.64
CA HIS A 46 -3.20 -10.08 -5.74
C HIS A 46 -3.50 -8.78 -6.48
N SER A 47 -4.64 -8.18 -6.14
CA SER A 47 -5.03 -6.82 -6.53
C SER A 47 -4.95 -5.91 -5.32
N TYR A 48 -4.41 -4.71 -5.52
CA TYR A 48 -4.19 -3.72 -4.47
C TYR A 48 -5.00 -2.47 -4.75
N LEU A 49 -5.89 -2.11 -3.83
CA LEU A 49 -6.72 -0.92 -3.92
C LEU A 49 -6.34 0.10 -2.84
N PRO A 50 -5.60 1.15 -3.21
CA PRO A 50 -5.50 2.36 -2.40
C PRO A 50 -6.77 3.19 -2.50
N MET A 51 -7.33 3.56 -1.35
CA MET A 51 -8.54 4.35 -1.21
C MET A 51 -8.28 5.54 -0.30
N GLU A 52 -8.45 6.75 -0.82
CA GLU A 52 -8.41 7.96 -0.02
C GLU A 52 -9.78 8.25 0.59
N CYS A 53 -9.75 8.57 1.87
CA CYS A 53 -10.89 8.90 2.69
C CYS A 53 -10.58 10.14 3.53
N THR A 54 -11.62 10.88 3.91
CA THR A 54 -11.55 11.88 4.99
C THR A 54 -11.96 11.21 6.30
N VAL A 55 -11.18 11.42 7.36
CA VAL A 55 -11.47 10.96 8.72
C VAL A 55 -12.48 11.92 9.35
N VAL A 56 -13.61 11.39 9.80
CA VAL A 56 -14.70 12.18 10.41
C VAL A 56 -14.97 11.81 11.87
N GLY A 57 -14.29 10.77 12.36
CA GLY A 57 -14.41 10.23 13.70
C GLY A 57 -13.45 9.05 13.89
N GLU A 58 -13.36 8.52 15.10
CA GLU A 58 -12.50 7.37 15.38
C GLU A 58 -12.96 6.13 14.59
N GLY A 59 -12.15 5.70 13.62
CA GLY A 59 -12.50 4.59 12.72
C GLY A 59 -13.63 4.91 11.72
N GLU A 60 -14.03 6.18 11.61
CA GLU A 60 -15.07 6.65 10.70
C GLU A 60 -14.47 7.41 9.52
N TYR A 61 -14.84 6.97 8.32
CA TYR A 61 -14.23 7.42 7.07
C TYR A 61 -15.30 7.77 6.04
N VAL A 62 -15.08 8.88 5.33
CA VAL A 62 -15.86 9.27 4.15
C VAL A 62 -14.99 9.05 2.93
N PHE A 63 -15.44 8.18 2.02
CA PHE A 63 -14.77 7.91 0.75
C PHE A 63 -14.60 9.19 -0.08
N VAL A 64 -13.39 9.41 -0.58
CA VAL A 64 -13.08 10.50 -1.52
C VAL A 64 -12.85 9.93 -2.92
N ARG A 65 -11.86 9.04 -3.07
CA ARG A 65 -11.51 8.42 -4.37
C ARG A 65 -10.67 7.15 -4.20
N SER A 66 -10.63 6.34 -5.24
CA SER A 66 -9.66 5.25 -5.41
C SER A 66 -8.48 5.72 -6.28
N TYR A 67 -7.33 5.06 -6.15
CA TYR A 67 -6.18 5.27 -7.03
C TYR A 67 -5.78 3.98 -7.74
N ARG A 68 -5.13 4.15 -8.89
CA ARG A 68 -4.32 3.07 -9.49
C ARG A 68 -2.89 3.21 -8.99
N PRO A 69 -2.31 2.16 -8.37
CA PRO A 69 -0.89 2.16 -8.03
C PRO A 69 -0.01 2.43 -9.26
N LEU A 70 1.20 2.93 -9.01
CA LEU A 70 2.18 3.19 -10.04
C LEU A 70 2.53 1.88 -10.78
N PRO A 71 2.58 1.89 -12.12
CA PRO A 71 2.98 0.73 -12.89
C PRO A 71 4.46 0.44 -12.62
N ARG A 72 4.75 -0.80 -12.22
CA ARG A 72 6.02 -1.36 -11.72
C ARG A 72 6.17 -1.28 -10.20
N SER A 73 6.11 -2.44 -9.54
CA SER A 73 6.89 -2.72 -8.32
C SER A 73 6.82 -4.21 -7.95
N GLY A 74 7.11 -5.15 -8.84
CA GLY A 74 7.31 -6.55 -8.39
C GLY A 74 6.06 -7.33 -7.98
N ARG A 75 6.28 -8.61 -7.65
CA ARG A 75 5.25 -9.50 -7.13
C ARG A 75 4.95 -9.03 -5.71
N ASP A 76 3.81 -8.36 -5.50
CA ASP A 76 3.30 -7.97 -4.18
C ASP A 76 3.94 -6.76 -3.48
N ILE A 77 4.56 -5.84 -4.23
CA ILE A 77 4.93 -4.52 -3.73
C ILE A 77 4.22 -3.47 -4.59
N VAL A 78 3.62 -2.46 -3.96
CA VAL A 78 2.91 -1.40 -4.66
C VAL A 78 3.28 -0.02 -4.14
N ALA A 79 3.45 0.91 -5.07
CA ALA A 79 3.78 2.29 -4.80
C ALA A 79 2.68 3.22 -5.29
N LEU A 80 2.40 4.28 -4.52
CA LEU A 80 1.48 5.34 -4.90
C LEU A 80 2.07 6.69 -4.48
N GLN A 81 2.16 7.63 -5.41
CA GLN A 81 2.35 9.02 -5.04
C GLN A 81 1.04 9.53 -4.45
N TRP A 82 1.02 9.82 -3.15
CA TRP A 82 -0.14 10.32 -2.43
C TRP A 82 0.21 11.59 -1.67
N LYS A 83 -0.65 12.60 -1.79
CA LYS A 83 -0.36 13.98 -1.37
C LYS A 83 0.98 14.47 -1.94
N ARG A 84 1.91 14.91 -1.09
CA ARG A 84 3.26 15.37 -1.47
C ARG A 84 4.31 14.26 -1.38
N GLY A 85 3.90 13.07 -0.97
CA GLY A 85 4.77 11.98 -0.57
C GLY A 85 4.62 10.71 -1.40
N LEU A 86 5.21 9.65 -0.85
CA LEU A 86 5.16 8.29 -1.39
C LEU A 86 4.55 7.36 -0.34
N ALA A 87 3.46 6.69 -0.72
CA ALA A 87 2.89 5.58 0.03
C ALA A 87 3.32 4.25 -0.61
N LEU A 88 3.75 3.31 0.21
CA LEU A 88 4.14 1.96 -0.18
C LEU A 88 3.33 0.95 0.62
N LEU A 89 2.91 -0.13 -0.03
CA LEU A 89 2.47 -1.37 0.60
C LEU A 89 3.37 -2.50 0.12
N ILE A 90 4.01 -3.19 1.07
CA ILE A 90 4.89 -4.32 0.83
C ILE A 90 4.23 -5.57 1.41
N ASN A 91 3.76 -6.46 0.54
CA ASN A 91 3.15 -7.75 0.90
C ASN A 91 4.00 -8.94 0.41
N ASP A 92 5.23 -8.69 -0.05
CA ASP A 92 6.22 -9.73 -0.37
C ASP A 92 7.11 -10.01 0.85
N PRO A 93 6.98 -11.18 1.51
CA PRO A 93 7.75 -11.52 2.70
C PRO A 93 9.27 -11.59 2.49
N ARG A 94 9.71 -11.67 1.23
CA ARG A 94 11.13 -11.63 0.88
C ARG A 94 11.72 -10.24 1.10
N CYS A 95 10.93 -9.18 1.03
CA CYS A 95 11.39 -7.81 1.16
C CYS A 95 11.58 -7.41 2.63
N THR A 96 12.79 -7.57 3.15
CA THR A 96 13.11 -7.22 4.55
C THR A 96 13.60 -5.80 4.73
N THR A 97 13.94 -5.09 3.65
CA THR A 97 14.46 -3.72 3.76
C THR A 97 13.99 -2.84 2.61
N VAL A 98 13.52 -1.64 2.96
CA VAL A 98 13.18 -0.57 2.01
C VAL A 98 14.23 0.54 2.13
N ARG A 99 14.79 0.97 1.00
CA ARG A 99 15.68 2.12 0.91
C ARG A 99 15.01 3.24 0.15
N LEU A 100 14.87 4.40 0.79
CA LEU A 100 14.41 5.63 0.15
C LEU A 100 15.59 6.60 0.05
N SER A 101 15.92 7.05 -1.16
CA SER A 101 16.97 8.03 -1.43
C SER A 101 16.37 9.26 -2.09
N GLY A 102 16.78 10.46 -1.66
CA GLY A 102 16.28 11.73 -2.19
C GLY A 102 17.10 12.92 -1.71
N GLY A 103 16.53 14.13 -1.82
CA GLY A 103 17.18 15.36 -1.36
C GLY A 103 17.51 15.37 0.14
N GLU A 104 16.72 14.63 0.94
CA GLU A 104 16.90 14.45 2.39
C GLU A 104 17.97 13.38 2.74
N GLY A 105 18.70 12.86 1.74
CA GLY A 105 19.63 11.76 1.91
C GLY A 105 18.96 10.38 1.78
N THR A 106 19.61 9.37 2.37
CA THR A 106 19.15 7.97 2.29
C THR A 106 18.60 7.50 3.64
N ARG A 107 17.40 6.92 3.62
CA ARG A 107 16.72 6.32 4.76
C ARG A 107 16.49 4.83 4.51
N LEU A 108 16.71 4.03 5.54
CA LEU A 108 16.51 2.58 5.51
C LEU A 108 15.41 2.20 6.50
N PHE A 109 14.51 1.32 6.07
CA PHE A 109 13.42 0.79 6.88
C PHE A 109 13.52 -0.73 6.89
N SER A 110 13.69 -1.32 8.05
CA SER A 110 13.72 -2.77 8.23
C SER A 110 12.31 -3.30 8.53
N ILE A 111 11.93 -4.38 7.86
CA ILE A 111 10.62 -5.04 8.01
C ILE A 111 10.83 -6.33 8.79
N GLY A 112 10.10 -6.49 9.91
CA GLY A 112 10.12 -7.72 10.70
C GLY A 112 9.34 -8.86 10.05
N GLN A 113 9.58 -10.11 10.49
CA GLN A 113 8.95 -11.30 9.91
C GLN A 113 7.42 -11.31 9.97
N GLU A 114 6.83 -10.75 11.03
CA GLU A 114 5.36 -10.59 11.19
C GLU A 114 4.83 -9.26 10.61
N GLY A 115 5.68 -8.50 9.91
CA GLY A 115 5.40 -7.12 9.50
C GLY A 115 4.56 -6.97 8.23
N TYR A 116 4.04 -8.06 7.65
CA TYR A 116 3.40 -8.04 6.34
C TYR A 116 1.86 -8.14 6.40
N PRO A 117 1.13 -7.34 5.61
CA PRO A 117 1.63 -6.29 4.72
C PRO A 117 2.20 -5.09 5.48
N TYR A 118 3.38 -4.62 5.08
CA TYR A 118 4.04 -3.46 5.67
C TYR A 118 3.62 -2.19 4.93
N ILE A 119 3.12 -1.20 5.66
CA ILE A 119 2.73 0.10 5.11
C ILE A 119 3.78 1.15 5.49
N LEU A 120 4.30 1.84 4.48
CA LEU A 120 5.24 2.94 4.67
C LEU A 120 4.72 4.19 3.97
N TYR A 121 4.73 5.32 4.67
CA TYR A 121 4.51 6.62 4.06
C TYR A 121 5.72 7.51 4.28
N SER A 122 6.17 8.14 3.20
CA SER A 122 7.20 9.17 3.22
C SER A 122 6.58 10.50 2.84
N GLU A 123 6.67 11.51 3.72
CA GLU A 123 6.11 12.85 3.49
C GLU A 123 6.77 13.59 2.31
N THR A 124 7.96 13.16 1.92
CA THR A 124 8.70 13.67 0.76
C THR A 124 8.77 12.62 -0.33
N LEU A 125 8.69 13.05 -1.58
CA LEU A 125 8.87 12.17 -2.73
C LEU A 125 10.37 11.84 -2.89
N PRO A 126 10.81 10.59 -2.64
CA PRO A 126 12.19 10.22 -2.87
C PRO A 126 12.49 10.22 -4.38
N SER A 127 13.74 10.48 -4.75
CA SER A 127 14.18 10.31 -6.15
C SER A 127 14.34 8.85 -6.53
N ARG A 128 14.58 7.96 -5.56
CA ARG A 128 14.65 6.51 -5.75
C ARG A 128 14.11 5.77 -4.53
N TYR A 129 13.38 4.68 -4.78
CA TYR A 129 12.97 3.71 -3.77
C TYR A 129 13.36 2.30 -4.22
N GLN A 130 13.91 1.50 -3.33
CA GLN A 130 14.47 0.18 -3.61
C GLN A 130 14.10 -0.80 -2.50
N PHE A 131 14.03 -2.08 -2.86
CA PHE A 131 13.55 -3.15 -2.01
C PHE A 131 14.59 -4.26 -1.99
N PHE A 132 14.95 -4.73 -0.80
CA PHE A 132 16.01 -5.71 -0.62
C PHE A 132 15.53 -6.89 0.20
N ASP A 133 16.06 -8.07 -0.12
CA ASP A 133 15.93 -9.26 0.71
C ASP A 133 16.89 -9.26 1.90
N ALA A 134 16.82 -10.33 2.71
CA ALA A 134 17.63 -10.49 3.90
C ALA A 134 19.14 -10.63 3.60
N GLU A 135 19.50 -11.02 2.38
CA GLU A 135 20.89 -11.14 1.91
C GLU A 135 21.41 -9.82 1.32
N GLY A 136 20.54 -8.82 1.13
CA GLY A 136 20.86 -7.54 0.55
C GLY A 136 20.76 -7.49 -0.98
N ASN A 137 20.14 -8.49 -1.61
CA ASN A 137 19.87 -8.47 -3.05
C ASN A 137 18.67 -7.58 -3.35
N GLU A 138 18.77 -6.75 -4.39
CA GLU A 138 17.66 -5.90 -4.84
C GLU A 138 16.59 -6.78 -5.52
N LEU A 139 15.35 -6.66 -5.07
CA LEU A 139 14.23 -7.45 -5.57
C LEU A 139 13.63 -6.89 -6.87
N LEU A 140 13.93 -5.63 -7.23
CA LEU A 140 13.33 -4.89 -8.33
C LEU A 140 14.28 -4.00 -9.13
#